data_AF-A0A160VIQ1-F1
#
_entry.id   AF-A0A160VIQ1-F1
#
_cell.length_a   1.000
_cell.length_b   1.000
_cell.length_c   1.000
_cell.angle_alpha   90.00
_cell.angle_beta   90.00
_cell.angle_gamma   90.00
#
_symmetry.space_group_name_H-M   'P 1'
#
loop_
_entity.id
_entity.type
_entity.pdbx_description
1 polymer ?
#
loop_
_entity_poly.entity_id
_entity_poly.type
_entity_poly.pdbx_seq_one_letter_code
_entity_poly.pdbx_strand_id
1 'polypeptide(L)'
;MPLKDMEFIQYHPTGLPGTGILITEAARGEGGIMVNKDGYRYLQDYDLGKPLDINNLKHPVKKSMELGPRDRLSQAFVAEREKGRTISGPYGHVVHLDIRHLGEKKIDKKIPFVRELSKNYAGIDPVYEPIPVRPVVHYMMGGIDTDITGATALPGFYAAGECACVSINGANRLGSNSLTELLVFGSRAGKAAAQFALDSPRLNTASLELQAAEEQERISRNFFRKEGGSERIFTLRKEMNETMETSAGIYRSEKSLKETCNKIKELKDRFSNIIIEDRSFNFNTELTSALELEFMLDVAEAISYSALERTESRGSHQRTDFPGRDDENFLKHSLAYKNGIESRIDYKDVVITKWPPGERIYGKET
;
A
#
# COMPACT_ATOMS: atom_id res chain seq x y z
N MET A 1 9.92 8.38 -17.30
CA MET A 1 8.50 8.32 -16.92
C MET A 1 8.39 8.50 -15.41
N PRO A 2 7.61 9.46 -14.89
CA PRO A 2 7.42 9.57 -13.44
C PRO A 2 6.50 8.49 -12.88
N LEU A 3 6.70 8.17 -11.60
CA LEU A 3 5.68 7.57 -10.77
C LEU A 3 4.91 8.67 -10.06
N LYS A 4 3.59 8.62 -10.08
CA LYS A 4 2.69 9.62 -9.51
C LYS A 4 2.18 9.18 -8.14
N ASP A 5 2.10 10.12 -7.20
CA ASP A 5 1.43 9.97 -5.90
C ASP A 5 1.87 8.75 -5.06
N MET A 6 3.16 8.40 -5.12
CA MET A 6 3.70 7.17 -4.51
C MET A 6 3.58 7.15 -2.99
N GLU A 7 3.45 8.31 -2.35
CA GLU A 7 3.27 8.43 -0.91
C GLU A 7 1.85 8.06 -0.43
N PHE A 8 0.87 7.99 -1.35
CA PHE A 8 -0.49 7.58 -1.04
C PHE A 8 -0.60 6.05 -1.03
N ILE A 9 -0.41 5.48 0.16
CA ILE A 9 -0.51 4.04 0.44
C ILE A 9 -1.66 3.78 1.41
N GLN A 10 -2.60 2.92 1.06
CA GLN A 10 -3.73 2.59 1.92
C GLN A 10 -3.43 1.34 2.75
N TYR A 11 -3.78 1.42 4.03
CA TYR A 11 -3.75 0.31 4.97
C TYR A 11 -5.15 -0.28 5.15
N HIS A 12 -5.21 -1.60 5.33
CA HIS A 12 -6.43 -2.29 5.76
C HIS A 12 -6.33 -2.64 7.24
N PRO A 13 -7.35 -2.31 8.07
CA PRO A 13 -7.24 -2.39 9.53
C PRO A 13 -7.27 -3.82 10.09
N THR A 14 -7.78 -4.79 9.33
CA THR A 14 -8.02 -6.16 9.80
C THR A 14 -7.23 -7.21 9.02
N GLY A 15 -5.90 -7.12 9.05
CA GLY A 15 -4.99 -8.17 8.55
C GLY A 15 -4.54 -9.11 9.66
N LEU A 16 -4.40 -10.41 9.35
CA LEU A 16 -3.85 -11.39 10.28
C LEU A 16 -2.35 -11.13 10.53
N PRO A 17 -1.89 -11.19 11.78
CA PRO A 17 -0.48 -11.01 12.11
C PRO A 17 0.39 -12.11 11.48
N GLY A 18 1.60 -11.76 11.06
CA GLY A 18 2.58 -12.68 10.46
C GLY A 18 2.36 -12.98 8.98
N THR A 19 1.11 -13.28 8.56
CA THR A 19 0.79 -13.61 7.16
C THR A 19 0.31 -12.42 6.34
N GLY A 20 -0.27 -11.41 6.98
CA GLY A 20 -0.93 -10.29 6.30
C GLY A 20 -2.25 -10.68 5.61
N ILE A 21 -2.71 -11.93 5.76
CA ILE A 21 -3.96 -12.40 5.16
C ILE A 21 -5.12 -11.54 5.64
N LEU A 22 -5.94 -11.08 4.70
CA LEU A 22 -7.01 -10.14 4.97
C LEU A 22 -8.21 -10.83 5.61
N ILE A 23 -8.64 -10.37 6.78
CA ILE A 23 -9.99 -10.64 7.27
C ILE A 23 -10.93 -9.63 6.61
N THR A 24 -11.82 -10.13 5.76
CA THR A 24 -12.73 -9.32 4.95
C THR A 24 -13.50 -8.29 5.77
N GLU A 25 -13.71 -7.11 5.17
CA GLU A 25 -14.59 -6.07 5.71
C GLU A 25 -16.01 -6.57 5.99
N ALA A 26 -16.45 -7.64 5.33
CA ALA A 26 -17.73 -8.29 5.63
C ALA A 26 -17.82 -8.75 7.09
N ALA A 27 -16.72 -9.12 7.75
CA ALA A 27 -16.73 -9.47 9.18
C ALA A 27 -17.19 -8.28 10.06
N ARG A 28 -16.72 -7.07 9.75
CA ARG A 28 -17.17 -5.81 10.38
C ARG A 28 -18.60 -5.47 9.94
N GLY A 29 -18.92 -5.66 8.66
CA GLY A 29 -20.24 -5.41 8.08
C GLY A 29 -21.36 -6.30 8.62
N GLU A 30 -21.04 -7.49 9.10
CA GLU A 30 -21.99 -8.40 9.75
C GLU A 30 -22.19 -8.10 11.24
N GLY A 31 -21.43 -7.16 11.82
CA GLY A 31 -21.55 -6.70 13.20
C GLY A 31 -20.26 -6.79 14.03
N GLY A 32 -19.16 -7.29 13.47
CA GLY A 32 -17.89 -7.43 14.19
C GLY A 32 -17.40 -6.12 14.81
N ILE A 33 -16.90 -6.19 16.04
CA ILE A 33 -16.40 -5.04 16.80
C ILE A 33 -14.89 -5.13 17.00
N MET A 34 -14.21 -3.97 17.02
CA MET A 34 -12.77 -3.93 17.31
C MET A 34 -12.55 -3.65 18.80
N VAL A 35 -11.86 -4.55 19.49
CA VAL A 35 -11.58 -4.47 20.93
C VAL A 35 -10.08 -4.51 21.22
N ASN A 36 -9.64 -3.76 22.22
CA ASN A 36 -8.25 -3.69 22.62
C ASN A 36 -7.89 -4.83 23.61
N LYS A 37 -6.68 -4.80 24.21
CA LYS A 37 -6.21 -5.86 25.12
C LYS A 37 -7.12 -6.06 26.35
N ASP A 38 -7.84 -5.02 26.75
CA ASP A 38 -8.72 -4.99 27.93
C ASP A 38 -10.16 -5.40 27.57
N GLY A 39 -10.42 -5.76 26.30
CA GLY A 39 -11.77 -6.06 25.81
C GLY A 39 -12.63 -4.82 25.55
N TYR A 40 -12.07 -3.62 25.64
CA TYR A 40 -12.78 -2.37 25.40
C TYR A 40 -12.92 -2.08 23.90
N ARG A 41 -14.13 -1.71 23.46
CA ARG A 41 -14.44 -1.32 22.07
C ARG A 41 -13.86 0.05 21.73
N TYR A 42 -12.56 0.09 21.49
CA TYR A 42 -11.77 1.32 21.52
C TYR A 42 -12.09 2.36 20.43
N LEU A 43 -12.70 1.98 19.31
CA LEU A 43 -12.97 2.92 18.20
C LEU A 43 -13.88 4.09 18.61
N GLN A 44 -14.63 3.95 19.72
CA GLN A 44 -15.47 5.01 20.28
C GLN A 44 -14.67 6.23 20.78
N ASP A 45 -13.36 6.10 20.99
CA ASP A 45 -12.48 7.18 21.45
C ASP A 45 -11.88 8.02 20.29
N TYR A 46 -12.18 7.70 19.03
CA TYR A 46 -11.43 8.18 17.85
C TYR A 46 -12.25 8.96 16.81
N ASP A 47 -13.35 9.58 17.24
CA ASP A 47 -14.24 10.40 16.39
C ASP A 47 -14.78 9.64 15.18
N LEU A 48 -15.03 8.33 15.33
CA LEU A 48 -15.54 7.46 14.27
C LEU A 48 -17.07 7.37 14.25
N GLY A 49 -17.78 8.21 15.00
CA GLY A 49 -19.23 8.21 15.12
C GLY A 49 -19.71 7.65 16.46
N LYS A 50 -21.04 7.57 16.63
CA LYS A 50 -21.66 7.15 17.89
C LYS A 50 -21.69 5.61 17.98
N PRO A 51 -21.19 5.00 19.07
CA PRO A 51 -21.30 3.56 19.26
C PRO A 51 -22.76 3.16 19.50
N LEU A 52 -23.22 2.10 18.82
CA LEU A 52 -24.46 1.41 19.13
C LEU A 52 -24.15 0.12 19.90
N ASP A 53 -25.07 -0.28 20.78
CA ASP A 53 -25.05 -1.62 21.38
C ASP A 53 -25.06 -2.69 20.29
N ILE A 54 -24.31 -3.77 20.48
CA ILE A 54 -24.17 -4.86 19.49
C ILE A 54 -25.50 -5.57 19.20
N ASN A 55 -26.46 -5.51 20.12
CA ASN A 55 -27.80 -6.09 19.95
C ASN A 55 -28.81 -5.10 19.35
N ASN A 56 -28.39 -3.85 19.10
CA ASN A 56 -29.26 -2.87 18.47
C ASN A 56 -29.58 -3.28 17.03
N LEU A 57 -30.86 -3.25 16.64
CA LEU A 57 -31.31 -3.61 15.30
C LEU A 57 -30.69 -2.74 14.18
N LYS A 58 -30.16 -1.56 14.52
CA LYS A 58 -29.47 -0.66 13.60
C LYS A 58 -27.94 -0.88 13.56
N HIS A 59 -27.40 -1.77 14.38
CA HIS A 59 -25.98 -2.14 14.34
C HIS A 59 -25.73 -3.16 13.21
N PRO A 60 -24.67 -3.01 12.39
CA PRO A 60 -23.74 -1.87 12.34
C PRO A 60 -24.25 -0.69 11.48
N VAL A 61 -23.74 0.51 11.74
CA VAL A 61 -24.09 1.74 11.00
C VAL A 61 -23.06 2.04 9.91
N LYS A 62 -23.51 2.26 8.68
CA LYS A 62 -22.62 2.63 7.55
C LYS A 62 -21.85 3.92 7.84
N LYS A 63 -20.56 3.96 7.47
CA LYS A 63 -19.67 5.13 7.64
C LYS A 63 -19.44 5.55 9.10
N SER A 64 -19.67 4.63 10.04
CA SER A 64 -19.48 4.85 11.48
C SER A 64 -18.79 3.64 12.12
N MET A 65 -18.03 3.87 13.19
CA MET A 65 -17.34 2.87 13.99
C MET A 65 -16.52 1.90 13.11
N GLU A 66 -16.76 0.59 13.19
CA GLU A 66 -16.05 -0.43 12.42
C GLU A 66 -16.35 -0.37 10.91
N LEU A 67 -17.38 0.36 10.49
CA LEU A 67 -17.69 0.66 9.08
C LEU A 67 -17.27 2.09 8.68
N GLY A 68 -16.43 2.73 9.49
CA GLY A 68 -15.77 3.99 9.17
C GLY A 68 -14.64 3.83 8.14
N PRO A 69 -13.96 4.94 7.77
CA PRO A 69 -12.86 4.94 6.82
C PRO A 69 -11.68 4.08 7.30
N ARG A 70 -11.14 3.23 6.41
CA ARG A 70 -10.08 2.26 6.73
C ARG A 70 -8.81 2.91 7.29
N ASP A 71 -8.44 4.06 6.75
CA ASP A 71 -7.31 4.88 7.21
C ASP A 71 -7.52 5.33 8.67
N ARG A 72 -8.72 5.79 9.03
CA ARG A 72 -9.06 6.19 10.41
C ARG A 72 -9.05 5.01 11.38
N LEU A 73 -9.54 3.83 10.99
CA LEU A 73 -9.45 2.63 11.82
C LEU A 73 -7.98 2.22 12.06
N SER A 74 -7.15 2.35 11.03
CA SER A 74 -5.72 2.02 11.09
C SER A 74 -4.97 3.04 11.96
N GLN A 75 -5.31 4.32 11.87
CA GLN A 75 -4.81 5.38 12.76
C GLN A 75 -5.22 5.14 14.23
N ALA A 76 -6.47 4.75 14.49
CA ALA A 76 -6.95 4.43 15.83
C ALA A 76 -6.17 3.26 16.46
N PHE A 77 -5.81 2.24 15.67
CA PHE A 77 -4.93 1.17 16.12
C PHE A 77 -3.55 1.70 16.56
N VAL A 78 -2.94 2.60 15.79
CA VAL A 78 -1.63 3.16 16.15
C VAL A 78 -1.71 3.93 17.48
N ALA A 79 -2.77 4.71 17.67
CA ALA A 79 -3.00 5.41 18.93
C ALA A 79 -3.24 4.46 20.12
N GLU A 80 -3.95 3.34 19.94
CA GLU A 80 -4.06 2.31 20.99
C GLU A 80 -2.70 1.68 21.31
N ARG A 81 -1.84 1.48 20.29
CA ARG A 81 -0.49 0.94 20.46
C ARG A 81 0.37 1.89 21.30
N GLU A 82 0.34 3.19 21.00
CA GLU A 82 1.06 4.23 21.75
C GLU A 82 0.58 4.35 23.19
N LYS A 83 -0.73 4.15 23.43
CA LYS A 83 -1.32 4.09 24.77
C LYS A 83 -1.03 2.76 25.50
N GLY A 84 -0.31 1.82 24.89
CA GLY A 84 0.02 0.52 25.47
C GLY A 84 -1.19 -0.40 25.65
N ARG A 85 -2.28 -0.18 24.88
CA ARG A 85 -3.55 -0.92 24.97
C ARG A 85 -3.72 -2.02 23.93
N THR A 86 -2.69 -2.24 23.10
CA THR A 86 -2.61 -3.41 22.21
C THR A 86 -2.02 -4.64 22.90
N ILE A 87 -2.24 -5.81 22.31
CA ILE A 87 -1.66 -7.08 22.74
C ILE A 87 -0.33 -7.28 22.01
N SER A 88 0.75 -7.57 22.73
CA SER A 88 2.05 -7.89 22.12
C SER A 88 2.07 -9.36 21.68
N GLY A 89 2.59 -9.62 20.50
CA GLY A 89 2.74 -10.96 19.94
C GLY A 89 4.02 -11.12 19.13
N PRO A 90 4.37 -12.35 18.70
CA PRO A 90 5.61 -12.64 17.99
C PRO A 90 5.73 -11.92 16.64
N TYR A 91 4.61 -11.53 16.04
CA TYR A 91 4.55 -10.80 14.77
C TYR A 91 4.15 -9.32 14.95
N GLY A 92 4.44 -8.78 16.12
CA GLY A 92 4.12 -7.41 16.52
C GLY A 92 2.80 -7.28 17.28
N HIS A 93 2.41 -6.03 17.53
CA HIS A 93 1.21 -5.70 18.28
C HIS A 93 -0.07 -5.98 17.48
N VAL A 94 -1.12 -6.42 18.17
CA VAL A 94 -2.45 -6.68 17.61
C VAL A 94 -3.54 -6.11 18.50
N VAL A 95 -4.71 -5.95 17.90
CA VAL A 95 -5.99 -5.81 18.60
C VAL A 95 -6.87 -6.99 18.19
N HIS A 96 -8.07 -7.07 18.74
CA HIS A 96 -9.02 -8.13 18.44
C HIS A 96 -10.17 -7.63 17.57
N LEU A 97 -10.53 -8.42 16.57
CA LEU A 97 -11.83 -8.34 15.90
C LEU A 97 -12.74 -9.41 16.51
N ASP A 98 -13.74 -8.97 17.27
CA ASP A 98 -14.67 -9.86 17.95
C ASP A 98 -15.97 -10.02 17.15
N ILE A 99 -16.20 -11.23 16.67
CA ILE A 99 -17.41 -11.64 15.94
C ILE A 99 -18.21 -12.73 16.67
N ARG A 100 -17.83 -13.10 17.90
CA ARG A 100 -18.41 -14.23 18.63
C ARG A 100 -19.91 -14.08 18.86
N HIS A 101 -20.36 -12.84 19.09
CA HIS A 101 -21.77 -12.49 19.29
C HIS A 101 -22.67 -12.79 18.07
N LEU A 102 -22.09 -12.96 16.87
CA LEU A 102 -22.85 -13.36 15.67
C LEU A 102 -23.36 -14.81 15.78
N GLY A 103 -22.68 -15.65 16.56
CA GLY A 103 -22.98 -17.06 16.72
C GLY A 103 -22.58 -17.91 15.53
N GLU A 104 -22.36 -19.21 15.79
CA GLU A 104 -21.86 -20.18 14.81
C GLU A 104 -22.67 -20.21 13.51
N LYS A 105 -24.01 -20.29 13.62
CA LYS A 105 -24.90 -20.37 12.45
C LYS A 105 -24.74 -19.19 11.50
N LYS A 106 -24.54 -17.97 12.02
CA LYS A 106 -24.38 -16.77 11.19
C LYS A 106 -22.98 -16.73 10.59
N ILE A 107 -21.95 -17.06 11.38
CA ILE A 107 -20.56 -17.13 10.93
C ILE A 107 -20.42 -18.10 9.77
N ASP A 108 -20.90 -19.34 9.90
CA ASP A 108 -20.80 -20.36 8.86
C ASP A 108 -21.59 -20.03 7.59
N LYS A 109 -22.71 -19.30 7.74
CA LYS A 109 -23.55 -18.93 6.60
C LYS A 109 -23.02 -17.70 5.85
N LYS A 110 -22.54 -16.68 6.57
CA LYS A 110 -22.25 -15.35 6.01
C LYS A 110 -20.76 -15.11 5.77
N ILE A 111 -19.91 -15.63 6.64
CA ILE A 111 -18.46 -15.42 6.61
C ILE A 111 -17.69 -16.73 6.84
N PRO A 112 -18.03 -17.84 6.14
CA PRO A 112 -17.39 -19.15 6.35
C PRO A 112 -15.87 -19.08 6.12
N PHE A 113 -15.44 -18.33 5.10
CA PHE A 113 -14.02 -18.14 4.80
C PHE A 113 -13.28 -17.39 5.92
N VAL A 114 -13.93 -16.49 6.66
CA VAL A 114 -13.28 -15.87 7.83
C VAL A 114 -12.99 -16.92 8.89
N ARG A 115 -13.94 -17.82 9.17
CA ARG A 115 -13.76 -18.92 10.12
C ARG A 115 -12.63 -19.86 9.68
N GLU A 116 -12.62 -20.23 8.41
CA GLU A 116 -11.58 -21.07 7.82
C GLU A 116 -10.19 -20.43 7.93
N LEU A 117 -10.03 -19.16 7.53
CA LEU A 117 -8.76 -18.45 7.60
C LEU A 117 -8.25 -18.30 9.04
N SER A 118 -9.14 -17.96 9.98
CA SER A 118 -8.80 -17.87 11.40
C SER A 118 -8.31 -19.20 11.97
N LYS A 119 -8.98 -20.32 11.63
CA LYS A 119 -8.56 -21.66 12.07
C LYS A 119 -7.22 -22.05 11.47
N ASN A 120 -7.07 -21.91 10.15
CA ASN A 120 -5.92 -22.43 9.42
C ASN A 120 -4.65 -21.60 9.66
N TYR A 121 -4.77 -20.28 9.84
CA TYR A 121 -3.61 -19.38 9.90
C TYR A 121 -3.39 -18.71 11.25
N ALA A 122 -4.42 -18.59 12.10
CA ALA A 122 -4.29 -18.06 13.45
C ALA A 122 -4.49 -19.12 14.55
N GLY A 123 -4.90 -20.34 14.19
CA GLY A 123 -5.11 -21.44 15.15
C GLY A 123 -6.29 -21.22 16.10
N ILE A 124 -7.23 -20.34 15.75
CA ILE A 124 -8.38 -19.96 16.60
C ILE A 124 -9.70 -20.19 15.87
N ASP A 125 -10.75 -20.55 16.61
CA ASP A 125 -12.10 -20.59 16.08
C ASP A 125 -12.86 -19.30 16.46
N PRO A 126 -13.21 -18.44 15.48
CA PRO A 126 -13.83 -17.15 15.76
C PRO A 126 -15.25 -17.22 16.33
N VAL A 127 -15.83 -18.42 16.40
CA VAL A 127 -17.05 -18.68 17.17
C VAL A 127 -16.80 -18.53 18.68
N TYR A 128 -15.61 -18.90 19.15
CA TYR A 128 -15.28 -18.98 20.58
C TYR A 128 -14.24 -17.95 21.02
N GLU A 129 -13.34 -17.56 20.11
CA GLU A 129 -12.20 -16.69 20.39
C GLU A 129 -12.19 -15.46 19.46
N PRO A 130 -11.77 -14.28 19.92
CA PRO A 130 -11.63 -13.13 19.04
C PRO A 130 -10.47 -13.32 18.05
N ILE A 131 -10.57 -12.69 16.87
CA ILE A 131 -9.54 -12.80 15.82
C ILE A 131 -8.44 -11.76 16.08
N PRO A 132 -7.16 -12.15 16.22
CA PRO A 132 -6.07 -11.18 16.30
C PRO A 132 -5.88 -10.50 14.95
N VAL A 133 -5.90 -9.17 14.95
CA VAL A 133 -5.77 -8.35 13.73
C VAL A 133 -4.89 -7.13 13.96
N ARG A 134 -4.27 -6.66 12.87
CA ARG A 134 -3.53 -5.39 12.82
C ARG A 134 -3.69 -4.72 11.44
N PRO A 135 -3.40 -3.41 11.33
CA PRO A 135 -3.24 -2.77 10.06
C PRO A 135 -2.12 -3.40 9.23
N VAL A 136 -2.38 -3.55 7.92
CA VAL A 136 -1.42 -4.04 6.91
C VAL A 136 -1.54 -3.20 5.64
N VAL A 137 -0.43 -3.01 4.92
CA VAL A 137 -0.46 -2.38 3.58
C VAL A 137 -1.40 -3.17 2.68
N HIS A 138 -2.26 -2.48 1.93
CA HIS A 138 -3.33 -3.12 1.17
C HIS A 138 -3.48 -2.65 -0.26
N TYR A 139 -3.27 -1.37 -0.54
CA TYR A 139 -3.46 -0.83 -1.87
C TYR A 139 -2.53 0.36 -2.13
N MET A 140 -1.93 0.39 -3.31
CA MET A 140 -1.11 1.51 -3.79
C MET A 140 -1.98 2.44 -4.64
N MET A 141 -2.23 3.67 -4.19
CA MET A 141 -2.96 4.65 -5.01
C MET A 141 -2.06 5.30 -6.06
N GLY A 142 -0.78 5.47 -5.73
CA GLY A 142 0.25 5.90 -6.66
C GLY A 142 0.69 4.79 -7.62
N GLY A 143 1.39 5.18 -8.69
CA GLY A 143 1.81 4.29 -9.75
C GLY A 143 2.27 5.05 -10.99
N ILE A 144 2.37 4.37 -12.14
CA ILE A 144 2.79 4.98 -13.41
C ILE A 144 1.80 6.09 -13.81
N ASP A 145 2.25 7.33 -14.04
CA ASP A 145 1.36 8.43 -14.48
C ASP A 145 0.75 8.08 -15.84
N THR A 146 -0.59 8.03 -15.87
CA THR A 146 -1.36 7.81 -17.10
C THR A 146 -2.49 8.82 -17.26
N ASP A 147 -2.91 8.99 -18.51
CA ASP A 147 -4.17 9.66 -18.82
C ASP A 147 -5.38 8.72 -18.73
N ILE A 148 -6.58 9.23 -19.03
CA ILE A 148 -7.84 8.46 -18.94
C ILE A 148 -7.98 7.32 -19.96
N THR A 149 -7.06 7.24 -20.92
CA THR A 149 -6.95 6.15 -21.89
C THR A 149 -5.89 5.12 -21.48
N GLY A 150 -5.15 5.38 -20.40
CA GLY A 150 -4.04 4.55 -19.93
C GLY A 150 -2.71 4.86 -20.62
N ALA A 151 -2.65 5.90 -21.46
CA ALA A 151 -1.42 6.29 -22.14
C ALA A 151 -0.49 7.00 -21.15
N THR A 152 0.81 6.74 -21.28
CA THR A 152 1.84 7.45 -20.53
C THR A 152 2.44 8.59 -21.37
N ALA A 153 3.33 9.39 -20.78
CA ALA A 153 4.09 10.39 -21.54
C ALA A 153 5.10 9.78 -22.53
N LEU A 154 5.35 8.46 -22.47
CA LEU A 154 6.14 7.73 -23.44
C LEU A 154 5.20 7.09 -24.48
N PRO A 155 5.21 7.53 -25.75
CA PRO A 155 4.36 6.96 -26.79
C PRO A 155 4.53 5.45 -26.91
N GLY A 156 3.42 4.73 -27.01
CA GLY A 156 3.40 3.27 -27.09
C GLY A 156 3.49 2.54 -25.74
N PHE A 157 3.75 3.25 -24.63
CA PHE A 157 3.72 2.67 -23.30
C PHE A 157 2.41 3.02 -22.58
N TYR A 158 1.67 1.99 -22.19
CA TYR A 158 0.38 2.08 -21.52
C TYR A 158 0.40 1.33 -20.18
N ALA A 159 -0.36 1.82 -19.20
CA ALA A 159 -0.52 1.15 -17.92
C ALA A 159 -1.98 1.25 -17.44
N ALA A 160 -2.45 0.22 -16.74
CA ALA A 160 -3.80 0.16 -16.18
C ALA A 160 -3.86 -0.73 -14.94
N GLY A 161 -4.88 -0.52 -14.11
CA GLY A 161 -5.00 -1.20 -12.82
C GLY A 161 -4.10 -0.56 -11.76
N GLU A 162 -3.78 -1.33 -10.71
CA GLU A 162 -3.05 -0.82 -9.54
C GLU A 162 -1.61 -0.38 -9.83
N CYS A 163 -0.98 -0.84 -10.91
CA CYS A 163 0.35 -0.35 -11.29
C CYS A 163 0.33 1.06 -11.89
N ALA A 164 -0.85 1.56 -12.29
CA ALA A 164 -1.05 2.86 -12.91
C ALA A 164 -1.68 3.84 -11.93
N CYS A 165 -1.42 5.11 -12.13
CA CYS A 165 -2.11 6.19 -11.45
C CYS A 165 -2.83 7.04 -12.48
N VAL A 166 -4.12 6.76 -12.68
CA VAL A 166 -5.04 7.57 -13.50
C VAL A 166 -5.74 8.67 -12.69
N SER A 167 -5.32 8.86 -11.43
CA SER A 167 -5.80 9.86 -10.47
C SER A 167 -7.23 9.68 -9.91
N ILE A 168 -7.96 8.61 -10.25
CA ILE A 168 -9.35 8.44 -9.74
C ILE A 168 -9.44 8.19 -8.23
N ASN A 169 -8.41 7.59 -7.65
CA ASN A 169 -8.37 7.23 -6.22
C ASN A 169 -7.89 8.39 -5.34
N GLY A 170 -7.13 9.33 -5.91
CA GLY A 170 -6.44 10.38 -5.16
C GLY A 170 -5.71 9.83 -3.93
N ALA A 171 -5.74 10.58 -2.83
CA ALA A 171 -5.05 10.20 -1.61
C ALA A 171 -5.72 9.07 -0.78
N ASN A 172 -6.89 8.58 -1.18
CA ASN A 172 -7.54 7.47 -0.45
C ASN A 172 -8.58 6.77 -1.33
N ARG A 173 -8.29 5.53 -1.72
CA ARG A 173 -9.18 4.72 -2.56
C ARG A 173 -10.45 4.31 -1.81
N LEU A 174 -11.62 4.50 -2.43
CA LEU A 174 -12.89 4.00 -1.90
C LEU A 174 -12.95 2.46 -2.05
N GLY A 175 -13.38 1.76 -0.99
CA GLY A 175 -13.56 0.31 -1.01
C GLY A 175 -14.35 -0.17 -2.22
N SER A 176 -13.94 -1.33 -2.76
CA SER A 176 -14.47 -1.96 -3.99
C SER A 176 -14.13 -1.30 -5.33
N ASN A 177 -13.53 -0.10 -5.38
CA ASN A 177 -13.20 0.55 -6.66
C ASN A 177 -12.07 -0.10 -7.48
N SER A 178 -10.99 -0.63 -6.88
CA SER A 178 -9.81 -1.15 -7.62
C SER A 178 -10.12 -2.21 -8.69
N LEU A 179 -11.07 -3.13 -8.44
CA LEU A 179 -11.44 -4.13 -9.47
C LEU A 179 -12.20 -3.49 -10.63
N THR A 180 -13.10 -2.55 -10.33
CA THR A 180 -13.81 -1.79 -11.35
C THR A 180 -12.85 -0.91 -12.16
N GLU A 181 -11.89 -0.27 -11.49
CA GLU A 181 -10.81 0.49 -12.11
C GLU A 181 -10.00 -0.38 -13.07
N LEU A 182 -9.54 -1.55 -12.62
CA LEU A 182 -8.81 -2.51 -13.44
C LEU A 182 -9.59 -2.88 -14.71
N LEU A 183 -10.88 -3.21 -14.60
CA LEU A 183 -11.70 -3.58 -15.76
C LEU A 183 -11.92 -2.42 -16.73
N VAL A 184 -12.24 -1.23 -16.20
CA VAL A 184 -12.54 -0.05 -17.02
C VAL A 184 -11.28 0.46 -17.73
N PHE A 185 -10.21 0.72 -16.99
CA PHE A 185 -8.98 1.26 -17.57
C PHE A 185 -8.18 0.20 -18.32
N GLY A 186 -8.27 -1.07 -17.93
CA GLY A 186 -7.71 -2.18 -18.71
C GLY A 186 -8.34 -2.27 -20.10
N SER A 187 -9.66 -2.12 -20.20
CA SER A 187 -10.34 -2.07 -21.51
C SER A 187 -9.92 -0.85 -22.34
N ARG A 188 -9.79 0.32 -21.71
CA ARG A 188 -9.39 1.56 -22.40
C ARG A 188 -7.93 1.49 -22.88
N ALA A 189 -7.01 1.13 -22.00
CA ALA A 189 -5.59 0.98 -22.29
C ALA A 189 -5.36 -0.09 -23.37
N GLY A 190 -6.05 -1.23 -23.28
CA GLY A 190 -5.96 -2.27 -24.30
C GLY A 190 -6.40 -1.81 -25.68
N LYS A 191 -7.52 -1.08 -25.78
CA LYS A 191 -7.99 -0.51 -27.06
C LYS A 191 -7.03 0.54 -27.61
N ALA A 192 -6.54 1.44 -26.76
CA ALA A 192 -5.61 2.49 -27.16
C ALA A 192 -4.25 1.92 -27.61
N ALA A 193 -3.71 0.95 -26.86
CA ALA A 193 -2.47 0.25 -27.21
C ALA A 193 -2.61 -0.55 -28.53
N ALA A 194 -3.73 -1.25 -28.72
CA ALA A 194 -4.01 -1.97 -29.96
C ALA A 194 -4.08 -1.02 -31.17
N GLN A 195 -4.77 0.12 -31.02
CA GLN A 195 -4.85 1.14 -32.06
C GLN A 195 -3.47 1.72 -32.38
N PHE A 196 -2.70 2.08 -31.34
CA PHE A 196 -1.33 2.58 -31.52
C PHE A 196 -0.43 1.59 -32.26
N ALA A 197 -0.52 0.30 -31.95
CA ALA A 197 0.24 -0.75 -32.62
C ALA A 197 -0.13 -0.91 -34.10
N LEU A 198 -1.41 -0.72 -34.46
CA LEU A 198 -1.86 -0.72 -35.86
C LEU A 198 -1.34 0.50 -36.63
N ASP A 199 -1.35 1.68 -35.99
CA ASP A 199 -0.94 2.94 -36.59
C ASP A 199 0.59 3.09 -36.69
N SER A 200 1.34 2.34 -35.87
CA SER A 200 2.81 2.38 -35.80
C SER A 200 3.44 1.02 -36.13
N PRO A 201 3.33 0.52 -37.38
CA PRO A 201 3.76 -0.85 -37.72
C PRO A 201 5.28 -1.03 -37.80
N ARG A 202 6.07 0.06 -37.78
CA ARG A 202 7.53 0.00 -37.94
C ARG A 202 8.20 -0.11 -36.58
N LEU A 203 8.87 -1.24 -36.36
CA LEU A 203 9.72 -1.47 -35.19
C LEU A 203 11.19 -1.32 -35.58
N ASN A 204 11.97 -0.68 -34.71
CA ASN A 204 13.43 -0.64 -34.84
C ASN A 204 14.04 -1.85 -34.12
N THR A 205 14.01 -3.02 -34.77
CA THR A 205 14.48 -4.29 -34.19
C THR A 205 15.96 -4.23 -33.82
N ALA A 206 16.80 -3.58 -34.63
CA ALA A 206 18.22 -3.43 -34.34
C ALA A 206 18.47 -2.68 -33.01
N SER A 207 17.69 -1.64 -32.72
CA SER A 207 17.79 -0.94 -31.44
C SER A 207 17.31 -1.82 -30.26
N LEU A 208 16.28 -2.65 -30.47
CA LEU A 208 15.81 -3.58 -29.44
C LEU A 208 16.85 -4.67 -29.13
N GLU A 209 17.50 -5.22 -30.16
CA GLU A 209 18.56 -6.23 -30.01
C GLU A 209 19.76 -5.65 -29.25
N LEU A 210 20.16 -4.41 -29.56
CA LEU A 210 21.23 -3.73 -28.84
C LEU A 210 20.90 -3.54 -27.36
N GLN A 211 19.70 -3.03 -27.04
CA GLN A 211 19.25 -2.84 -25.65
C GLN A 211 19.17 -4.18 -24.89
N ALA A 212 18.70 -5.25 -25.54
CA ALA A 212 18.65 -6.58 -24.94
C ALA A 212 20.05 -7.11 -24.64
N ALA A 213 21.02 -6.91 -25.54
CA ALA A 213 22.41 -7.31 -25.33
C ALA A 213 23.07 -6.51 -24.18
N GLU A 214 22.82 -5.21 -24.10
CA GLU A 214 23.30 -4.35 -23.00
C GLU A 214 22.77 -4.82 -21.64
N GLU A 215 21.48 -5.15 -21.55
CA GLU A 215 20.88 -5.64 -20.31
C GLU A 215 21.37 -7.04 -19.93
N GLN A 216 21.55 -7.93 -20.91
CA GLN A 216 22.17 -9.24 -20.68
C GLN A 216 23.59 -9.10 -20.13
N GLU A 217 24.39 -8.18 -20.68
CA GLU A 217 25.74 -7.91 -20.17
C GLU A 217 25.70 -7.26 -18.78
N ARG A 218 24.73 -6.38 -18.49
CA ARG A 218 24.52 -5.84 -17.13
C ARG A 218 24.25 -6.95 -16.13
N ILE A 219 23.32 -7.84 -16.42
CA ILE A 219 22.96 -8.96 -15.55
C ILE A 219 24.16 -9.91 -15.38
N SER A 220 24.82 -10.26 -16.48
CA SER A 220 26.02 -11.10 -16.49
C SER A 220 27.11 -10.52 -15.60
N ARG A 221 27.45 -9.25 -15.77
CA ARG A 221 28.49 -8.56 -15.00
C ARG A 221 28.13 -8.40 -13.52
N ASN A 222 26.91 -7.93 -13.23
CA ASN A 222 26.53 -7.56 -11.86
C ASN A 222 26.18 -8.77 -10.98
N PHE A 223 25.73 -9.86 -11.60
CA PHE A 223 25.31 -11.05 -10.87
C PHE A 223 26.24 -12.21 -11.17
N PHE A 224 26.31 -12.74 -12.40
CA PHE A 224 27.00 -14.01 -12.68
C PHE A 224 28.54 -13.96 -12.62
N ARG A 225 29.16 -12.97 -13.23
CA ARG A 225 30.62 -12.77 -13.29
C ARG A 225 31.16 -12.03 -12.07
N LYS A 226 30.29 -11.57 -11.19
CA LYS A 226 30.69 -10.84 -10.00
C LYS A 226 31.36 -11.79 -9.00
N GLU A 227 32.61 -11.48 -8.71
CA GLU A 227 33.39 -12.14 -7.66
C GLU A 227 33.43 -11.25 -6.41
N GLY A 228 33.28 -11.89 -5.25
CA GLY A 228 33.19 -11.16 -3.97
C GLY A 228 31.84 -10.50 -3.74
N GLY A 229 31.63 -10.11 -2.49
CA GLY A 229 30.36 -9.61 -1.98
C GLY A 229 30.03 -10.27 -0.65
N SER A 230 29.50 -9.49 0.28
CA SER A 230 29.14 -9.95 1.63
C SER A 230 27.66 -9.82 1.93
N GLU A 231 26.92 -9.09 1.10
CA GLU A 231 25.52 -8.81 1.33
C GLU A 231 24.61 -9.92 0.80
N ARG A 232 23.54 -10.17 1.54
CA ARG A 232 22.54 -11.18 1.23
C ARG A 232 21.21 -10.53 0.91
N ILE A 233 20.53 -11.03 -0.12
CA ILE A 233 19.22 -10.52 -0.58
C ILE A 233 18.22 -10.47 0.58
N PHE A 234 18.14 -11.55 1.37
CA PHE A 234 17.23 -11.64 2.52
C PHE A 234 17.47 -10.53 3.54
N THR A 235 18.74 -10.27 3.90
CA THR A 235 19.11 -9.26 4.89
C THR A 235 18.67 -7.87 4.43
N LEU A 236 19.04 -7.47 3.21
CA LEU A 236 18.68 -6.17 2.66
C LEU A 236 17.15 -6.01 2.51
N ARG A 237 16.46 -7.05 2.02
CA ARG A 237 15.00 -7.04 1.87
C ARG A 237 14.29 -6.92 3.22
N LYS A 238 14.78 -7.62 4.25
CA LYS A 238 14.24 -7.53 5.61
C LYS A 238 14.43 -6.13 6.18
N GLU A 239 15.64 -5.58 6.09
CA GLU A 239 15.94 -4.22 6.56
C GLU A 239 15.09 -3.17 5.83
N MET A 240 14.92 -3.30 4.51
CA MET A 240 14.04 -2.41 3.72
C MET A 240 12.60 -2.47 4.22
N ASN A 241 12.04 -3.67 4.39
CA ASN A 241 10.66 -3.86 4.86
C ASN A 241 10.45 -3.27 6.25
N GLU A 242 11.37 -3.53 7.19
CA GLU A 242 11.31 -3.00 8.55
C GLU A 242 11.40 -1.47 8.58
N THR A 243 12.26 -0.89 7.74
CA THR A 243 12.43 0.56 7.60
C THR A 243 11.14 1.20 7.06
N MET A 244 10.58 0.67 5.99
CA MET A 244 9.36 1.20 5.37
C MET A 244 8.16 1.11 6.33
N GLU A 245 7.97 -0.01 7.02
CA GLU A 245 6.85 -0.21 7.95
C GLU A 245 6.97 0.70 9.19
N THR A 246 8.19 0.91 9.71
CA THR A 246 8.41 1.70 10.93
C THR A 246 8.31 3.19 10.67
N SER A 247 8.87 3.66 9.55
CA SER A 247 9.20 5.08 9.38
C SER A 247 8.46 5.77 8.22
N ALA A 248 7.92 5.00 7.28
CA ALA A 248 7.04 5.44 6.18
C ALA A 248 5.64 4.80 6.26
N GLY A 249 5.23 4.36 7.45
CA GLY A 249 3.95 3.70 7.72
C GLY A 249 2.73 4.63 7.71
N ILE A 250 1.75 4.33 8.58
CA ILE A 250 0.48 5.08 8.70
C ILE A 250 0.72 6.54 9.11
N TYR A 251 1.48 6.76 10.17
CA TYR A 251 1.91 8.08 10.61
C TYR A 251 3.37 8.29 10.25
N ARG A 252 3.67 9.51 9.82
CA ARG A 252 4.98 9.91 9.32
C ARG A 252 5.35 11.24 9.94
N SER A 253 6.65 11.50 10.05
CA SER A 253 7.20 12.79 10.44
C SER A 253 8.39 13.11 9.56
N GLU A 254 8.80 14.38 9.46
CA GLU A 254 10.01 14.76 8.73
C GLU A 254 11.23 13.95 9.20
N LYS A 255 11.38 13.78 10.52
CA LYS A 255 12.45 12.99 11.12
C LYS A 255 12.42 11.54 10.62
N SER A 256 11.28 10.85 10.77
CA SER A 256 11.16 9.44 10.37
C SER A 256 11.36 9.25 8.88
N LEU A 257 10.89 10.19 8.06
CA LEU A 257 11.03 10.14 6.60
C LEU A 257 12.46 10.40 6.14
N LYS A 258 13.18 11.34 6.76
CA LYS A 258 14.62 11.55 6.51
C LYS A 258 15.44 10.31 6.88
N GLU A 259 15.15 9.71 8.02
CA GLU A 259 15.77 8.45 8.44
C GLU A 259 15.51 7.33 7.42
N THR A 260 14.27 7.24 6.92
CA THR A 260 13.88 6.29 5.85
C THR A 260 14.69 6.54 4.58
N CYS A 261 14.72 7.77 4.06
CA CYS A 261 15.43 8.12 2.83
C CYS A 261 16.91 7.77 2.92
N ASN A 262 17.56 8.10 4.06
CA ASN A 262 18.96 7.78 4.30
C ASN A 262 19.19 6.27 4.36
N LYS A 263 18.29 5.52 5.01
CA LYS A 263 18.41 4.06 5.10
C LYS A 263 18.20 3.37 3.76
N ILE A 264 17.23 3.83 2.94
CA ILE A 264 17.05 3.30 1.59
C ILE A 264 18.27 3.58 0.72
N LYS A 265 18.86 4.78 0.82
CA LYS A 265 20.12 5.11 0.13
C LYS A 265 21.26 4.16 0.54
N GLU A 266 21.46 3.96 1.84
CA GLU A 266 22.42 2.99 2.38
C GLU A 266 22.16 1.57 1.84
N LEU A 267 20.90 1.11 1.79
CA LEU A 267 20.55 -0.21 1.28
C LEU A 267 20.79 -0.34 -0.23
N LYS A 268 20.59 0.73 -1.01
CA LYS A 268 20.93 0.77 -2.44
C LYS A 268 22.44 0.69 -2.65
N ASP A 269 23.22 1.39 -1.84
CA ASP A 269 24.68 1.31 -1.86
C ASP A 269 25.16 -0.11 -1.49
N ARG A 270 24.60 -0.70 -0.43
CA ARG A 270 24.90 -2.09 -0.03
C ARG A 270 24.44 -3.12 -1.06
N PHE A 271 23.34 -2.85 -1.76
CA PHE A 271 22.86 -3.73 -2.84
C PHE A 271 23.91 -3.92 -3.93
N SER A 272 24.74 -2.90 -4.22
CA SER A 272 25.85 -3.06 -5.16
C SER A 272 26.89 -4.09 -4.72
N ASN A 273 26.85 -4.59 -3.48
CA ASN A 273 27.74 -5.59 -2.91
C ASN A 273 27.08 -6.95 -2.64
N ILE A 274 25.87 -7.20 -3.18
CA ILE A 274 25.25 -8.53 -3.08
C ILE A 274 26.00 -9.57 -3.89
N ILE A 275 25.93 -10.82 -3.46
CA ILE A 275 26.38 -11.98 -4.21
C ILE A 275 25.24 -13.01 -4.27
N ILE A 276 25.04 -13.58 -5.46
CA ILE A 276 24.16 -14.74 -5.65
C ILE A 276 25.00 -16.01 -5.70
N GLU A 277 24.53 -17.08 -5.09
CA GLU A 277 25.22 -18.38 -5.06
C GLU A 277 24.87 -19.24 -6.28
N ASP A 278 23.59 -19.22 -6.68
CA ASP A 278 23.13 -19.92 -7.87
C ASP A 278 23.60 -19.18 -9.13
N ARG A 279 24.52 -19.81 -9.86
CA ARG A 279 25.06 -19.32 -11.14
C ARG A 279 24.39 -19.96 -12.36
N SER A 280 23.35 -20.75 -12.16
CA SER A 280 22.62 -21.38 -13.26
C SER A 280 21.77 -20.36 -14.02
N PHE A 281 21.56 -20.62 -15.31
CA PHE A 281 20.69 -19.80 -16.16
C PHE A 281 19.23 -20.28 -16.17
N ASN A 282 18.96 -21.46 -15.61
CA ASN A 282 17.66 -22.12 -15.72
C ASN A 282 16.91 -22.00 -14.40
N PHE A 283 15.73 -21.37 -14.41
CA PHE A 283 14.86 -21.24 -13.23
C PHE A 283 15.56 -20.68 -11.98
N ASN A 284 16.51 -19.77 -12.17
CA ASN A 284 17.29 -19.16 -11.09
C ASN A 284 16.42 -18.16 -10.29
N THR A 285 15.77 -18.65 -9.23
CA THR A 285 14.91 -17.83 -8.36
C THR A 285 15.69 -16.81 -7.53
N GLU A 286 17.00 -17.05 -7.31
CA GLU A 286 17.86 -16.12 -6.59
C GLU A 286 18.12 -14.86 -7.42
N LEU A 287 18.39 -15.01 -8.72
CA LEU A 287 18.49 -13.89 -9.65
C LEU A 287 17.18 -13.09 -9.72
N THR A 288 16.03 -13.76 -9.85
CA THR A 288 14.72 -13.08 -9.82
C THR A 288 14.56 -12.26 -8.54
N SER A 289 14.89 -12.85 -7.38
CA SER A 289 14.79 -12.17 -6.08
C SER A 289 15.73 -10.98 -5.96
N ALA A 290 16.91 -11.05 -6.58
CA ALA A 290 17.87 -9.95 -6.64
C ALA A 290 17.35 -8.80 -7.51
N LEU A 291 16.89 -9.08 -8.72
CA LEU A 291 16.32 -8.09 -9.64
C LEU A 291 15.09 -7.41 -9.05
N GLU A 292 14.19 -8.18 -8.44
CA GLU A 292 13.04 -7.61 -7.73
C GLU A 292 13.48 -6.68 -6.59
N LEU A 293 14.48 -7.07 -5.80
CA LEU A 293 14.96 -6.22 -4.71
C LEU A 293 15.58 -4.92 -5.24
N GLU A 294 16.33 -4.98 -6.36
CA GLU A 294 16.89 -3.81 -7.04
C GLU A 294 15.78 -2.77 -7.32
N PHE A 295 14.69 -3.22 -7.96
CA PHE A 295 13.58 -2.33 -8.30
C PHE A 295 12.70 -1.96 -7.09
N MET A 296 12.56 -2.84 -6.10
CA MET A 296 11.84 -2.50 -4.87
C MET A 296 12.53 -1.38 -4.08
N LEU A 297 13.86 -1.33 -4.07
CA LEU A 297 14.60 -0.24 -3.44
C LEU A 297 14.37 1.10 -4.16
N ASP A 298 14.27 1.09 -5.50
CA ASP A 298 13.90 2.28 -6.26
C ASP A 298 12.46 2.75 -5.96
N VAL A 299 11.52 1.81 -5.86
CA VAL A 299 10.13 2.13 -5.49
C VAL A 299 10.06 2.66 -4.05
N ALA A 300 10.80 2.06 -3.11
CA ALA A 300 10.88 2.52 -1.73
C ALA A 300 11.44 3.94 -1.62
N GLU A 301 12.45 4.27 -2.43
CA GLU A 301 13.00 5.62 -2.54
C GLU A 301 11.93 6.59 -3.06
N ALA A 302 11.24 6.26 -4.16
CA ALA A 302 10.20 7.11 -4.73
C ALA A 302 9.08 7.39 -3.72
N ILE A 303 8.64 6.37 -2.96
CA ILE A 303 7.65 6.53 -1.88
C ILE A 303 8.16 7.47 -0.79
N SER A 304 9.40 7.24 -0.32
CA SER A 304 9.97 7.95 0.82
C SER A 304 10.20 9.44 0.53
N TYR A 305 10.77 9.76 -0.64
CA TYR A 305 10.98 11.14 -1.07
C TYR A 305 9.66 11.85 -1.36
N SER A 306 8.70 11.19 -2.03
CA SER A 306 7.38 11.81 -2.26
C SER A 306 6.66 12.11 -0.95
N ALA A 307 6.82 11.25 0.06
CA ALA A 307 6.25 11.47 1.40
C ALA A 307 6.98 12.57 2.18
N LEU A 308 8.30 12.68 2.01
CA LEU A 308 9.12 13.70 2.69
C LEU A 308 8.79 15.11 2.17
N GLU A 309 8.74 15.27 0.85
CA GLU A 309 8.51 16.55 0.18
C GLU A 309 7.06 17.06 0.31
N ARG A 310 6.08 16.16 0.49
CA ARG A 310 4.69 16.56 0.78
C ARG A 310 4.53 16.88 2.26
N THR A 311 4.54 18.17 2.61
CA THR A 311 4.39 18.66 3.99
C THR A 311 2.94 19.01 4.33
N GLU A 312 2.03 18.05 4.15
CA GLU A 312 0.62 18.14 4.56
C GLU A 312 0.10 16.76 5.02
N SER A 313 -1.12 16.71 5.54
CA SER A 313 -1.85 15.46 5.77
C SER A 313 -3.09 15.38 4.87
N ARG A 314 -3.11 14.39 3.98
CA ARG A 314 -4.19 14.18 3.01
C ARG A 314 -4.45 12.69 2.81
N GLY A 315 -5.69 12.27 3.04
CA GLY A 315 -6.10 10.88 2.83
C GLY A 315 -5.27 9.90 3.67
N SER A 316 -4.62 8.93 3.03
CA SER A 316 -3.78 7.96 3.75
C SER A 316 -2.37 8.45 4.08
N HIS A 317 -1.95 9.60 3.54
CA HIS A 317 -0.70 10.25 3.93
C HIS A 317 -0.94 11.16 5.13
N GLN A 318 -0.36 10.81 6.28
CA GLN A 318 -0.54 11.52 7.55
C GLN A 318 0.80 11.93 8.13
N ARG A 319 1.07 13.23 8.14
CA ARG A 319 2.25 13.89 8.70
C ARG A 319 1.91 14.44 10.08
N THR A 320 2.49 13.88 11.14
CA THR A 320 2.22 14.33 12.52
C THR A 320 2.76 15.73 12.80
N ASP A 321 3.78 16.15 12.05
CA ASP A 321 4.37 17.49 12.01
C ASP A 321 3.60 18.47 11.11
N PHE A 322 2.75 17.97 10.20
CA PHE A 322 1.87 18.76 9.32
C PHE A 322 0.46 18.15 9.28
N PRO A 323 -0.33 18.25 10.37
CA PRO A 323 -1.58 17.50 10.51
C PRO A 323 -2.75 18.05 9.65
N GLY A 324 -2.61 19.26 9.13
CA GLY A 324 -3.61 19.90 8.29
C GLY A 324 -3.52 19.47 6.83
N ARG A 325 -4.67 19.48 6.14
CA ARG A 325 -4.72 19.47 4.68
C ARG A 325 -4.37 20.86 4.16
N ASP A 326 -3.47 20.96 3.19
CA ASP A 326 -3.04 22.22 2.60
C ASP A 326 -3.42 22.26 1.11
N ASP A 327 -4.57 22.86 0.81
CA ASP A 327 -5.06 23.01 -0.56
C ASP A 327 -4.38 24.17 -1.32
N GLU A 328 -3.67 25.07 -0.63
CA GLU A 328 -2.98 26.19 -1.27
C GLU A 328 -1.68 25.71 -1.93
N ASN A 329 -0.89 24.92 -1.21
CA ASN A 329 0.43 24.47 -1.69
C ASN A 329 0.40 23.08 -2.33
N PHE A 330 -0.45 22.17 -1.82
CA PHE A 330 -0.40 20.74 -2.14
C PHE A 330 -1.68 20.17 -2.77
N LEU A 331 -2.54 21.02 -3.34
CA LEU A 331 -3.61 20.56 -4.26
C LEU A 331 -3.03 20.14 -5.63
N LYS A 332 -2.09 19.20 -5.59
CA LYS A 332 -1.23 18.75 -6.69
C LYS A 332 -0.94 17.27 -6.54
N HIS A 333 -0.62 16.62 -7.64
CA HIS A 333 -0.02 15.30 -7.70
C HIS A 333 1.49 15.39 -7.55
N SER A 334 2.11 14.47 -6.81
CA SER A 334 3.58 14.32 -6.82
C SER A 334 4.01 13.46 -7.99
N LEU A 335 5.12 13.82 -8.63
CA LEU A 335 5.74 13.07 -9.72
C LEU A 335 7.19 12.74 -9.34
N ALA A 336 7.44 11.49 -8.99
CA ALA A 336 8.76 10.99 -8.67
C ALA A 336 9.51 10.54 -9.93
N TYR A 337 10.69 11.13 -10.17
CA TYR A 337 11.59 10.80 -11.26
C TYR A 337 12.90 10.23 -10.71
N LYS A 338 13.32 9.08 -11.25
CA LYS A 338 14.67 8.56 -11.00
C LYS A 338 15.69 9.37 -11.80
N ASN A 339 16.63 10.04 -11.14
CA ASN A 339 17.68 10.86 -11.78
C ASN A 339 19.12 10.34 -11.54
N GLY A 340 19.27 9.13 -11.01
CA GLY A 340 20.57 8.47 -10.79
C GLY A 340 21.19 8.67 -9.41
N ILE A 341 20.75 9.65 -8.61
CA ILE A 341 21.25 9.86 -7.24
C ILE A 341 20.12 9.73 -6.22
N GLU A 342 19.10 10.59 -6.33
CA GLU A 342 17.96 10.66 -5.41
C GLU A 342 16.70 10.95 -6.23
N SER A 343 15.57 10.38 -5.82
CA SER A 343 14.31 10.62 -6.54
C SER A 343 13.95 12.11 -6.52
N ARG A 344 13.87 12.74 -7.70
CA ARG A 344 13.41 14.12 -7.84
C ARG A 344 11.89 14.13 -7.80
N ILE A 345 11.31 14.94 -6.92
CA ILE A 345 9.86 15.12 -6.83
C ILE A 345 9.47 16.42 -7.50
N ASP A 346 8.73 16.32 -8.60
CA ASP A 346 8.04 17.46 -9.22
C ASP A 346 6.55 17.39 -8.86
N TYR A 347 5.79 18.42 -9.25
CA TYR A 347 4.35 18.50 -9.02
C TYR A 347 3.57 18.75 -10.30
N LYS A 348 2.37 18.17 -10.37
CA LYS A 348 1.39 18.36 -11.45
C LYS A 348 0.06 18.78 -10.84
N ASP A 349 -0.52 19.86 -11.34
CA ASP A 349 -1.79 20.35 -10.79
C ASP A 349 -2.93 19.34 -10.94
N VAL A 350 -3.81 19.31 -9.95
CA VAL A 350 -5.04 18.53 -10.03
C VAL A 350 -6.01 19.20 -11.00
N VAL A 351 -6.60 18.41 -11.90
CA VAL A 351 -7.66 18.90 -12.80
C VAL A 351 -9.00 18.90 -12.07
N ILE A 352 -9.45 20.06 -11.62
CA ILE A 352 -10.75 20.25 -10.99
C ILE A 352 -11.81 20.39 -12.08
N THR A 353 -12.75 19.45 -12.14
CA THR A 353 -13.79 19.43 -13.18
C THR A 353 -15.14 19.90 -12.64
N LYS A 354 -15.78 19.09 -11.79
CA LYS A 354 -17.16 19.31 -11.35
C LYS A 354 -17.27 19.79 -9.90
N TRP A 355 -16.43 19.26 -9.01
CA TRP A 355 -16.57 19.45 -7.57
C TRP A 355 -15.35 20.21 -7.03
N PRO A 356 -15.54 21.42 -6.48
CA PRO A 356 -14.44 22.14 -5.84
C PRO A 356 -13.97 21.41 -4.57
N PRO A 357 -12.73 21.67 -4.09
CA PRO A 357 -12.25 21.13 -2.83
C PRO A 357 -13.20 21.50 -1.68
N GLY A 358 -13.50 20.53 -0.83
CA GLY A 358 -14.40 20.68 0.31
C GLY A 358 -13.96 19.80 1.48
N GLU A 359 -14.53 20.04 2.66
CA GLU A 359 -14.21 19.24 3.85
C GLU A 359 -14.69 17.80 3.67
N ARG A 360 -13.84 16.83 4.04
CA ARG A 360 -14.21 15.42 4.07
C ARG A 360 -14.80 15.09 5.43
N ILE A 361 -16.12 15.18 5.55
CA ILE A 361 -16.81 14.84 6.79
C ILE A 361 -17.10 13.33 6.82
N TYR A 362 -16.45 12.61 7.73
CA TYR A 362 -16.74 11.21 8.03
C TYR A 362 -17.47 11.13 9.38
N GLY A 363 -18.62 10.48 9.43
CA GLY A 363 -19.28 10.12 10.70
C GLY A 363 -19.86 11.26 11.55
N LYS A 364 -19.62 12.54 11.24
CA LYS A 364 -20.34 13.66 11.88
C LYS A 364 -21.68 13.87 11.17
N GLU A 365 -22.77 13.88 11.94
CA GLU A 365 -24.05 14.42 11.50
C GLU A 365 -23.81 15.90 11.11
N THR A 366 -24.32 16.30 9.95
CA THR A 366 -24.29 17.70 9.49
C THR A 366 -25.31 18.52 10.26
#